data_AF-A0A7H0GJC1-F1
#
_entry.id   AF-A0A7H0GJC1-F1
#
_cell.length_a   1.000
_cell.length_b   1.000
_cell.length_c   1.000
_cell.angle_alpha   90.00
_cell.angle_beta   90.00
_cell.angle_gamma   90.00
#
_symmetry.space_group_name_H-M   'P 1'
#
loop_
_entity.id
_entity.type
_entity.pdbx_description
1 polymer ?
#
loop_
_entity_poly.entity_id
_entity_poly.type
_entity_poly.pdbx_seq_one_letter_code
_entity_poly.pdbx_strand_id
1 'polypeptide(L)'
;MSLNPHYAKSPTDLSVSDQEQLVEMFKTWLSLIAENEPFFDVMSSQYDQYLGEDLGQFFTPWDVSQLLGALQVAQERTPNSIHDCCVGGGSLILGQLHALYHSQGKEAIQNLYLELQDIDPHMVKLASAQVVLSSIVHQIPLSHIKVIGGMS
;
A
#
# COMPACT_ATOMS: atom_id res chain seq x y z
N MET A 1 5.29 21.85 9.39
CA MET A 1 5.30 20.79 10.42
C MET A 1 6.76 20.50 10.73
N SER A 2 7.31 20.98 11.85
CA SER A 2 8.72 20.72 12.19
C SER A 2 8.83 19.37 12.86
N LEU A 3 9.48 18.40 12.22
CA LEU A 3 9.87 17.14 12.84
C LEU A 3 10.77 17.45 14.05
N ASN A 4 10.46 16.89 15.21
CA ASN A 4 11.18 17.09 16.45
C ASN A 4 12.62 16.56 16.30
N PRO A 5 13.68 17.36 16.54
CA PRO A 5 15.07 16.96 16.25
C PRO A 5 15.63 15.88 17.17
N HIS A 6 14.87 15.42 18.18
CA HIS A 6 15.23 14.29 19.03
C HIS A 6 14.46 13.03 18.66
N TYR A 7 14.91 12.30 17.63
CA TYR A 7 14.42 10.95 17.39
C TYR A 7 14.77 10.03 18.59
N ALA A 8 13.82 9.19 18.99
CA ALA A 8 14.02 8.20 20.05
C ALA A 8 15.19 7.28 19.69
N LYS A 9 16.09 7.01 20.66
CA LYS A 9 17.22 6.08 20.48
C LYS A 9 16.79 4.62 20.30
N SER A 10 15.53 4.32 20.66
CA SER A 10 14.88 3.03 20.49
C SER A 10 13.38 3.22 20.16
N PRO A 11 12.76 2.38 19.30
CA PRO A 11 11.32 2.38 19.04
C PRO A 11 10.44 2.19 20.28
N THR A 12 11.03 1.75 21.39
CA THR A 12 10.34 1.50 22.66
C THR A 12 10.41 2.65 23.66
N ASP A 13 11.27 3.64 23.42
CA ASP A 13 11.49 4.78 24.31
C ASP A 13 10.72 6.02 23.83
N LEU A 14 9.46 5.81 23.40
CA LEU A 14 8.59 6.87 22.92
C LEU A 14 7.95 7.62 24.09
N SER A 15 8.03 8.95 24.09
CA SER A 15 7.30 9.76 25.04
C SER A 15 5.79 9.63 24.81
N VAL A 16 4.97 10.04 25.80
CA VAL A 16 3.51 10.08 25.64
C VAL A 16 3.11 10.94 24.44
N SER A 17 3.77 12.08 24.26
CA SER A 17 3.56 12.97 23.10
C SER A 17 3.89 12.28 21.77
N ASP A 18 4.96 11.46 21.71
CA ASP A 18 5.30 10.72 20.48
C ASP A 18 4.24 9.65 20.18
N GLN A 19 3.75 8.96 21.22
CA GLN A 19 2.69 7.97 21.07
C GLN A 19 1.38 8.61 20.58
N GLU A 20 1.01 9.77 21.12
CA GLU A 20 -0.15 10.55 20.66
C GLU A 20 -0.01 10.95 19.18
N GLN A 21 1.17 11.42 18.77
CA GLN A 21 1.43 11.76 17.37
C GLN A 21 1.34 10.55 16.44
N LEU A 22 1.84 9.38 16.85
CA LEU A 22 1.71 8.15 16.06
C LEU A 22 0.25 7.72 15.90
N VAL A 23 -0.56 7.86 16.95
CA VAL A 23 -2.00 7.57 16.90
C VAL A 23 -2.70 8.52 15.93
N GLU A 24 -2.44 9.83 16.00
CA GLU A 24 -3.03 10.81 15.09
C GLU A 24 -2.57 10.61 13.63
N MET A 25 -1.30 10.26 13.42
CA MET A 25 -0.79 9.90 12.08
C MET A 25 -1.51 8.67 11.53
N PHE A 26 -1.70 7.62 12.34
CA PHE A 26 -2.42 6.43 11.92
C PHE A 26 -3.89 6.71 11.61
N LYS A 27 -4.58 7.52 12.44
CA LYS A 27 -5.95 7.97 12.17
C LYS A 27 -6.06 8.76 10.87
N THR A 28 -5.07 9.63 10.60
CA THR A 28 -5.00 10.40 9.36
C THR A 28 -4.88 9.45 8.17
N TRP A 29 -4.00 8.44 8.26
CA TRP A 29 -3.85 7.45 7.21
C TRP A 29 -5.14 6.66 6.97
N LEU A 30 -5.82 6.20 8.03
CA LEU A 30 -7.12 5.54 7.92
C LEU A 30 -8.18 6.43 7.27
N SER A 31 -8.20 7.72 7.60
CA SER A 31 -9.15 8.68 7.03
C SER A 31 -8.88 8.89 5.55
N LEU A 32 -7.61 9.05 5.15
CA LEU A 32 -7.23 9.15 3.74
C LEU A 32 -7.61 7.90 2.95
N ILE A 33 -7.42 6.70 3.52
CA ILE A 33 -7.88 5.45 2.89
C ILE A 33 -9.41 5.49 2.72
N ALA A 34 -10.15 5.82 3.78
CA ALA A 34 -11.62 5.84 3.76
C ALA A 34 -12.22 6.87 2.79
N GLU A 35 -11.52 8.00 2.57
CA GLU A 35 -11.94 9.08 1.67
C GLU A 35 -11.68 8.76 0.18
N ASN A 36 -10.84 7.76 -0.11
CA ASN A 36 -10.52 7.35 -1.48
C ASN A 36 -11.24 6.06 -1.88
N GLU A 37 -11.15 5.71 -3.16
CA GLU A 37 -11.65 4.43 -3.66
C GLU A 37 -10.80 3.26 -3.15
N PRO A 38 -11.39 2.04 -3.05
CA PRO A 38 -10.64 0.88 -2.57
C PRO A 38 -9.36 0.62 -3.35
N PHE A 39 -8.28 0.41 -2.61
CA PHE A 39 -6.92 0.17 -3.12
C PHE A 39 -6.29 1.36 -3.84
N PHE A 40 -6.74 2.59 -3.58
CA PHE A 40 -6.00 3.78 -3.98
C PHE A 40 -4.61 3.85 -3.30
N ASP A 41 -3.57 4.25 -4.04
CA ASP A 41 -2.21 4.43 -3.50
C ASP A 41 -2.06 5.75 -2.73
N VAL A 42 -2.53 5.74 -1.48
CA VAL A 42 -2.44 6.89 -0.58
C VAL A 42 -0.99 7.26 -0.29
N MET A 43 -0.12 6.29 0.01
CA MET A 43 1.21 6.62 0.53
C MET A 43 2.14 7.19 -0.56
N SER A 44 2.13 6.63 -1.77
CA SER A 44 2.97 7.16 -2.84
C SER A 44 2.44 8.50 -3.36
N SER A 45 1.12 8.70 -3.37
CA SER A 45 0.54 10.01 -3.75
C SER A 45 0.90 11.11 -2.76
N GLN A 46 0.89 10.82 -1.45
CA GLN A 46 1.40 11.76 -0.44
C GLN A 46 2.92 11.95 -0.55
N TYR A 47 3.67 10.88 -0.84
CA TYR A 47 5.13 10.97 -1.00
C TYR A 47 5.52 11.89 -2.16
N ASP A 48 4.91 11.73 -3.33
CA ASP A 48 5.17 12.60 -4.49
C ASP A 48 4.80 14.06 -4.20
N GLN A 49 3.72 14.28 -3.45
CA GLN A 49 3.27 15.63 -3.10
C GLN A 49 4.20 16.36 -2.12
N TYR A 50 4.85 15.63 -1.18
CA TYR A 50 5.56 16.25 -0.05
C TYR A 50 7.05 15.91 0.07
N LEU A 51 7.54 14.84 -0.57
CA LEU A 51 8.86 14.23 -0.32
C LEU A 51 9.63 13.83 -1.59
N GLY A 52 9.03 13.97 -2.78
CA GLY A 52 9.52 13.39 -4.03
C GLY A 52 10.87 13.90 -4.57
N GLU A 53 11.45 14.97 -4.04
CA GLU A 53 12.69 15.54 -4.58
C GLU A 53 13.98 14.94 -3.99
N ASP A 54 13.95 14.29 -2.81
CA ASP A 54 15.17 14.17 -1.98
C ASP A 54 15.77 12.76 -1.77
N LEU A 55 15.14 11.67 -2.20
CA LEU A 55 15.55 10.31 -1.74
C LEU A 55 15.81 9.25 -2.82
N GLY A 56 15.72 9.60 -4.11
CA GLY A 56 16.12 8.69 -5.21
C GLY A 56 15.28 7.41 -5.35
N GLN A 57 14.18 7.29 -4.59
CA GLN A 57 13.16 6.25 -4.77
C GLN A 57 12.06 6.81 -5.68
N PHE A 58 11.92 6.21 -6.86
CA PHE A 58 10.84 6.55 -7.79
C PHE A 58 9.68 5.59 -7.55
N PHE A 59 8.63 6.04 -6.89
CA PHE A 59 7.38 5.30 -6.86
C PHE A 59 6.71 5.36 -8.23
N THR A 60 5.95 4.31 -8.56
CA THR A 60 5.19 4.32 -9.81
C THR A 60 4.02 5.30 -9.64
N PRO A 61 3.89 6.33 -10.49
CA PRO A 61 2.79 7.27 -10.38
C PRO A 61 1.44 6.55 -10.48
N TRP A 62 0.47 6.97 -9.66
CA TRP A 62 -0.82 6.29 -9.54
C TRP A 62 -1.54 6.10 -10.88
N ASP A 63 -1.49 7.09 -11.77
CA ASP A 63 -2.12 7.02 -13.10
C ASP A 63 -1.50 5.92 -13.98
N VAL A 64 -0.20 5.65 -13.83
CA VAL A 64 0.48 4.56 -14.54
C VAL A 64 0.03 3.21 -13.98
N SER A 65 -0.05 3.09 -12.65
CA SER A 65 -0.54 1.87 -11.99
C SER A 65 -1.98 1.54 -12.37
N GLN A 66 -2.87 2.54 -12.41
CA GLN A 66 -4.26 2.37 -12.85
C GLN A 66 -4.33 1.88 -14.30
N LEU A 67 -3.56 2.49 -15.20
CA LEU A 67 -3.52 2.08 -16.61
C LEU A 67 -3.08 0.62 -16.75
N LEU A 68 -2.00 0.22 -16.08
CA LEU A 68 -1.49 -1.16 -16.16
C LEU A 68 -2.48 -2.16 -15.56
N GLY A 69 -3.09 -1.82 -14.41
CA GLY A 69 -4.14 -2.65 -13.80
C GLY A 69 -5.33 -2.86 -14.73
N ALA A 70 -5.82 -1.78 -15.36
CA ALA A 70 -6.91 -1.85 -16.32
C ALA A 70 -6.57 -2.70 -17.55
N LEU A 71 -5.36 -2.58 -18.09
CA LEU A 71 -4.89 -3.39 -19.21
C LEU A 71 -4.82 -4.88 -18.85
N GLN A 72 -4.41 -5.22 -17.63
CA GLN A 72 -4.30 -6.61 -17.20
C GLN A 72 -5.67 -7.26 -17.00
N VAL A 73 -6.59 -6.55 -16.36
CA VAL A 73 -7.99 -6.97 -16.20
C VAL A 73 -8.71 -7.14 -17.54
N ALA A 74 -8.39 -6.31 -18.54
CA ALA A 74 -8.98 -6.41 -19.88
C ALA A 74 -8.53 -7.67 -20.64
N GLN A 75 -7.37 -8.25 -20.30
CA GLN A 75 -6.80 -9.40 -21.00
C GLN A 75 -7.15 -10.75 -20.34
N GLU A 76 -7.45 -10.76 -19.03
CA GLU A 76 -7.58 -12.00 -18.26
C GLU A 76 -8.98 -12.20 -17.66
N ARG A 77 -9.35 -13.47 -17.45
CA ARG A 77 -10.41 -13.83 -16.49
C ARG A 77 -9.88 -13.56 -15.07
N THR A 78 -10.76 -13.38 -14.10
CA THR A 78 -10.42 -13.20 -12.67
C THR A 78 -9.20 -14.06 -12.27
N PRO A 79 -8.06 -13.44 -11.90
CA PRO A 79 -6.87 -14.21 -11.54
C PRO A 79 -7.09 -14.93 -10.21
N ASN A 80 -6.51 -16.12 -10.07
CA ASN A 80 -6.48 -16.81 -8.77
C ASN A 80 -5.32 -16.30 -7.89
N SER A 81 -4.30 -15.69 -8.49
CA SER A 81 -3.14 -15.16 -7.79
C SER A 81 -2.53 -13.96 -8.50
N ILE A 82 -1.98 -13.02 -7.74
CA ILE A 82 -1.15 -11.92 -8.25
C ILE A 82 0.18 -11.94 -7.51
N HIS A 83 1.26 -11.73 -8.25
CA HIS A 83 2.62 -11.68 -7.70
C HIS A 83 3.34 -10.43 -8.19
N ASP A 84 4.00 -9.74 -7.26
CA ASP A 84 4.92 -8.65 -7.55
C ASP A 84 6.24 -8.91 -6.81
N CYS A 85 7.32 -9.12 -7.57
CA CYS A 85 8.64 -9.49 -7.04
C CYS A 85 9.50 -8.28 -6.63
N CYS A 86 9.06 -7.06 -6.96
CA CYS A 86 9.71 -5.80 -6.66
C CYS A 86 8.65 -4.75 -6.27
N VAL A 87 7.84 -5.08 -5.26
CA VAL A 87 6.56 -4.41 -5.00
C VAL A 87 6.69 -2.93 -4.61
N GLY A 88 7.86 -2.49 -4.12
CA GLY A 88 8.07 -1.13 -3.64
C GLY A 88 7.02 -0.72 -2.62
N GLY A 89 6.49 0.50 -2.76
CA GLY A 89 5.39 0.99 -1.93
C GLY A 89 4.04 0.32 -2.20
N GLY A 90 3.93 -0.51 -3.24
CA GLY A 90 2.72 -1.24 -3.60
C GLY A 90 1.87 -0.60 -4.70
N SER A 91 2.34 0.45 -5.36
CA SER A 91 1.56 1.18 -6.38
C SER A 91 0.97 0.26 -7.46
N LEU A 92 1.77 -0.68 -7.99
CA LEU A 92 1.32 -1.59 -9.05
C LEU A 92 0.30 -2.61 -8.55
N ILE A 93 0.55 -3.24 -7.40
CA ILE A 93 -0.40 -4.20 -6.82
C ILE A 93 -1.72 -3.52 -6.46
N LEU A 94 -1.66 -2.30 -5.92
CA LEU A 94 -2.83 -1.48 -5.60
C LEU A 94 -3.62 -1.10 -6.85
N GLY A 95 -2.95 -0.68 -7.93
CA GLY A 95 -3.59 -0.39 -9.21
C GLY A 95 -4.28 -1.61 -9.83
N GLN A 96 -3.68 -2.80 -9.72
CA GLN A 96 -4.30 -4.03 -10.21
C GLN A 96 -5.51 -4.45 -9.36
N LEU A 97 -5.41 -4.34 -8.02
CA LEU A 97 -6.53 -4.62 -7.11
C LEU A 97 -7.68 -3.63 -7.31
N HIS A 98 -7.39 -2.34 -7.49
CA HIS A 98 -8.36 -1.30 -7.82
C HIS A 98 -9.09 -1.65 -9.12
N ALA A 99 -8.37 -1.94 -10.20
CA ALA A 99 -8.97 -2.34 -11.48
C ALA A 99 -9.81 -3.61 -11.38
N LEU A 100 -9.35 -4.62 -10.62
CA LEU A 100 -10.08 -5.87 -10.42
C LEU A 100 -11.38 -5.64 -9.62
N TYR A 101 -11.31 -4.82 -8.58
CA TYR A 101 -12.49 -4.42 -7.79
C TYR A 101 -13.51 -3.67 -8.65
N HIS A 102 -13.08 -2.68 -9.43
CA HIS A 102 -14.01 -1.89 -10.26
C HIS A 102 -14.64 -2.68 -11.41
N SER A 103 -13.92 -3.68 -11.93
CA SER A 103 -14.42 -4.50 -13.05
C SER A 103 -15.30 -5.66 -12.60
N GLN A 104 -14.99 -6.29 -11.46
CA GLN A 104 -15.55 -7.60 -11.08
C GLN A 104 -16.07 -7.65 -9.64
N GLY A 105 -15.93 -6.56 -8.88
CA GLY A 105 -16.42 -6.46 -7.51
C GLY A 105 -15.53 -7.14 -6.47
N LYS A 106 -16.01 -7.13 -5.23
CA LYS A 106 -15.33 -7.71 -4.07
C LYS A 106 -15.10 -9.22 -4.21
N GLU A 107 -15.95 -9.91 -4.97
CA GLU A 107 -15.90 -11.35 -5.16
C GLU A 107 -14.64 -11.80 -5.90
N ALA A 108 -14.06 -10.94 -6.73
CA ALA A 108 -12.80 -11.19 -7.40
C ALA A 108 -11.59 -11.12 -6.44
N ILE A 109 -11.69 -10.31 -5.38
CA ILE A 109 -10.62 -10.13 -4.39
C ILE A 109 -10.68 -11.21 -3.31
N GLN A 110 -11.88 -11.66 -2.92
CA GLN A 110 -12.08 -12.59 -1.79
C GLN A 110 -11.39 -13.95 -1.94
N ASN A 111 -11.08 -14.36 -3.16
CA ASN A 111 -10.45 -15.65 -3.48
C ASN A 111 -8.99 -15.49 -3.94
N LEU A 112 -8.47 -14.27 -3.90
CA LEU A 112 -7.19 -13.93 -4.48
C LEU A 112 -6.04 -14.29 -3.54
N TYR A 113 -5.02 -14.94 -4.10
CA TYR A 113 -3.73 -15.12 -3.44
C TYR A 113 -2.76 -14.00 -3.84
N LEU A 114 -2.30 -13.21 -2.88
CA LEU A 114 -1.31 -12.15 -3.12
C LEU A 114 0.07 -12.59 -2.64
N GLU A 115 1.08 -12.43 -3.48
CA GLU A 115 2.49 -12.61 -3.10
C GLU A 115 3.27 -11.34 -3.39
N LEU A 116 3.64 -10.63 -2.32
CA LEU A 116 4.39 -9.39 -2.37
C LEU A 116 5.83 -9.67 -1.94
N GLN A 117 6.79 -9.28 -2.77
CA GLN A 117 8.20 -9.41 -2.48
C GLN A 117 8.95 -8.12 -2.79
N ASP A 118 9.88 -7.78 -1.91
CA ASP A 118 10.85 -6.71 -2.15
C ASP A 118 12.19 -7.03 -1.46
N ILE A 119 13.29 -6.54 -2.03
CA ILE A 119 14.60 -6.62 -1.38
C ILE A 119 14.66 -5.71 -0.14
N ASP A 120 13.93 -4.59 -0.14
CA ASP A 120 13.77 -3.74 1.03
C ASP A 120 12.58 -4.23 1.88
N PRO A 121 12.84 -4.80 3.07
CA PRO A 121 11.78 -5.28 3.94
C PRO A 121 10.85 -4.17 4.46
N HIS A 122 11.22 -2.89 4.39
CA HIS A 122 10.31 -1.79 4.73
C HIS A 122 9.28 -1.53 3.64
N MET A 123 9.68 -1.65 2.37
CA MET A 123 8.80 -1.45 1.22
C MET A 123 7.68 -2.50 1.17
N VAL A 124 8.05 -3.78 1.27
CA VAL A 124 7.04 -4.86 1.28
C VAL A 124 6.09 -4.76 2.47
N LYS A 125 6.56 -4.25 3.62
CA LYS A 125 5.70 -3.95 4.80
C LYS A 125 4.76 -2.78 4.55
N LEU A 126 5.24 -1.71 3.90
CA LEU A 126 4.39 -0.58 3.52
C LEU A 126 3.30 -1.03 2.54
N ALA A 127 3.68 -1.75 1.48
CA ALA A 127 2.75 -2.28 0.48
C ALA A 127 1.69 -3.19 1.13
N SER A 128 2.11 -4.16 1.95
CA SER A 128 1.16 -5.04 2.64
C SER A 128 0.22 -4.28 3.59
N ALA A 129 0.71 -3.25 4.29
CA ALA A 129 -0.14 -2.42 5.13
C ALA A 129 -1.16 -1.62 4.31
N GLN A 130 -0.77 -1.02 3.17
CA GLN A 130 -1.72 -0.35 2.27
C GLN A 130 -2.84 -1.29 1.81
N VAL A 131 -2.47 -2.51 1.36
CA VAL A 131 -3.44 -3.53 0.89
C VAL A 131 -4.38 -3.96 2.02
N VAL A 132 -3.82 -4.33 3.18
CA VAL A 132 -4.62 -4.84 4.31
C VAL A 132 -5.53 -3.76 4.90
N LEU A 133 -5.04 -2.53 5.07
CA LEU A 133 -5.84 -1.43 5.60
C LEU A 133 -6.96 -1.04 4.64
N SER A 134 -6.68 -0.98 3.33
CA SER A 134 -7.72 -0.80 2.31
C SER A 134 -8.80 -1.87 2.42
N SER A 135 -8.42 -3.15 2.47
CA SER A 135 -9.37 -4.26 2.63
C SER A 135 -10.23 -4.14 3.90
N ILE A 136 -9.63 -3.76 5.03
CA ILE A 136 -10.36 -3.58 6.29
C ILE A 136 -11.33 -2.40 6.21
N VAL A 137 -10.85 -1.23 5.81
CA VAL A 137 -11.62 0.02 5.79
C VAL A 137 -12.79 -0.07 4.81
N HIS A 138 -12.58 -0.64 3.63
CA HIS A 138 -13.60 -0.78 2.60
C HIS A 138 -14.41 -2.09 2.71
N GLN A 139 -14.17 -2.91 3.74
CA GLN A 139 -14.87 -4.18 3.99
C GLN A 139 -14.79 -5.16 2.80
N ILE A 140 -13.61 -5.27 2.20
CA ILE A 140 -13.31 -6.17 1.09
C ILE A 140 -12.51 -7.35 1.64
N PRO A 141 -13.09 -8.56 1.71
CA PRO A 141 -12.38 -9.74 2.19
C PRO A 141 -11.14 -10.01 1.34
N LEU A 142 -9.99 -10.19 1.99
CA LEU A 142 -8.76 -10.65 1.37
C LEU A 142 -8.46 -12.07 1.86
N SER A 143 -8.21 -13.01 0.95
CA SER A 143 -8.03 -14.42 1.31
C SER A 143 -6.66 -14.66 1.95
N HIS A 144 -5.61 -14.39 1.19
CA HIS A 144 -4.25 -14.78 1.52
C HIS A 144 -3.28 -13.73 1.00
N ILE A 145 -2.34 -13.34 1.84
CA ILE A 145 -1.21 -12.50 1.49
C ILE A 145 0.08 -13.13 2.02
N LYS A 146 1.04 -13.35 1.13
CA LYS A 146 2.41 -13.77 1.44
C LYS A 146 3.33 -12.58 1.24
N VAL A 147 4.12 -12.29 2.26
CA VAL A 147 5.04 -11.14 2.29
C VAL A 147 6.46 -11.67 2.43
N ILE A 148 7.33 -11.34 1.48
CA ILE A 148 8.73 -11.75 1.45
C ILE A 148 9.59 -10.49 1.43
N GLY A 149 10.42 -10.31 2.46
CA GLY A 149 11.34 -9.17 2.55
C GLY A 149 12.79 -9.62 2.64
N GLY A 150 13.68 -8.96 1.92
CA GLY A 150 15.11 -9.25 1.91
C GLY A 150 15.56 -10.23 0.82
N MET A 151 16.86 -10.51 0.76
CA MET A 151 17.39 -11.53 -0.15
C MET A 151 17.04 -12.93 0.37
N SER A 152 16.30 -13.68 -0.44
CA SER A 152 15.95 -15.10 -0.22
C SER A 152 17.16 -16.02 -0.38
#